data_AF-A0A424Y4W6-F1
#
_entry.id   AF-A0A424Y4W6-F1
#
_cell.length_a   1.000
_cell.length_b   1.000
_cell.length_c   1.000
_cell.angle_alpha   90.00
_cell.angle_beta   90.00
_cell.angle_gamma   90.00
#
_symmetry.space_group_name_H-M   'P 1'
#
loop_
_entity.id
_entity.type
_entity.pdbx_description
1 polymer ?
#
loop_
_entity_poly.entity_id
_entity_poly.type
_entity_poly.pdbx_seq_one_letter_code
_entity_poly.pdbx_strand_id
1 'polypeptide(L)'
;MTLAALPPFGGTVNVDAKGWYPPGAEVTVEATPAEGFVFDGWTAPAGEFVDANDATTTFTMPAQDVTVEALFNLFEFSCPFVYSYDGSKYHFEHEAIPFSVFRALENTSYGNLRMLNAVDGKYHISIREELDEISFVNGFMVSAVDYPENTSVKEVMVDIYGNPHTIKERITPDKFNDSKGNSKLEEVTQKGVLVSSNLSLMDGEYVEAYEATFNIPEYAGEDAKLMISAQKTEIVNQVATQLIEKIDGKNNLWWVERVLDTPTYKNITTDFVSIFKMWVEIWDGKEWVKQGEIEAGMHLLEEFLVPLNLNIIEDKTNNIKVRLRSGAGFYELDQVSIDFYKNVNMDKQELVPQEAVFNDEDDVKSVIGDFDNDKRIRMYQGDKIDLVYEKPLLGEGYQRGVNAKIKCTKNAKVKCATKKSQY
;
A
#
# COMPACT_ATOMS: atom_id res chain seq x y z
N MET A 1 -9.10 24.87 31.80
CA MET A 1 -8.64 23.76 30.95
C MET A 1 -9.83 23.04 30.34
N THR A 2 -9.77 22.79 29.05
CA THR A 2 -10.67 21.91 28.30
C THR A 2 -9.89 20.70 27.78
N LEU A 3 -10.55 19.55 27.62
CA LEU A 3 -9.98 18.37 26.96
C LEU A 3 -10.84 17.96 25.75
N ALA A 4 -10.19 17.56 24.67
CA ALA A 4 -10.83 17.04 23.46
C ALA A 4 -10.08 15.81 22.90
N ALA A 5 -10.81 14.97 22.16
CA ALA A 5 -10.24 13.92 21.32
C ALA A 5 -10.18 14.43 19.87
N LEU A 6 -9.09 14.15 19.16
CA LEU A 6 -8.92 14.52 17.76
C LEU A 6 -8.43 13.32 16.93
N PRO A 7 -9.21 12.85 15.92
CA PRO A 7 -10.57 13.29 15.64
C PRO A 7 -11.54 12.94 16.80
N PRO A 8 -12.70 13.61 16.92
CA PRO A 8 -13.64 13.38 18.04
C PRO A 8 -14.17 11.94 18.16
N PHE A 9 -14.14 11.18 17.06
CA PHE A 9 -14.54 9.78 17.00
C PHE A 9 -13.36 8.80 17.20
N GLY A 10 -12.13 9.31 17.27
CA GLY A 10 -10.93 8.49 17.46
C GLY A 10 -10.72 7.99 18.89
N GLY A 11 -11.43 8.57 19.85
CA GLY A 11 -11.37 8.11 21.24
C GLY A 11 -12.12 9.01 22.21
N THR A 12 -11.89 8.74 23.49
CA THR A 12 -12.46 9.49 24.60
C THR A 12 -11.36 9.96 25.53
N VAL A 13 -11.66 11.00 26.32
CA VAL A 13 -10.78 11.58 27.33
C VAL A 13 -11.51 11.63 28.66
N ASN A 14 -10.78 11.52 29.78
CA ASN A 14 -11.39 11.56 31.11
C ASN A 14 -12.07 12.91 31.38
N VAL A 15 -13.39 12.87 31.60
CA VAL A 15 -14.20 14.08 31.80
C VAL A 15 -13.84 14.84 33.07
N ASP A 16 -13.30 14.14 34.08
CA ASP A 16 -12.97 14.70 35.40
C ASP A 16 -11.75 15.62 35.38
N ALA A 17 -10.95 15.60 34.30
CA ALA A 17 -9.83 16.51 34.09
C ALA A 17 -10.25 17.87 33.49
N LYS A 18 -11.53 18.07 33.19
CA LYS A 18 -12.05 19.33 32.66
C LYS A 18 -12.42 20.26 33.81
N GLY A 19 -11.93 21.50 33.76
CA GLY A 19 -12.25 22.47 34.80
C GLY A 19 -11.31 23.65 34.88
N TRP A 20 -11.54 24.48 35.90
CA TRP A 20 -10.63 25.55 36.25
C TRP A 20 -9.53 25.02 37.17
N TYR A 21 -8.29 25.33 36.83
CA TYR A 21 -7.10 24.98 37.61
C TYR A 21 -6.21 26.23 37.73
N PRO A 22 -5.59 26.48 38.89
CA PRO A 22 -4.63 27.57 39.02
C PRO A 22 -3.34 27.27 38.24
N PRO A 23 -2.56 28.30 37.85
CA PRO A 23 -1.27 28.11 37.19
C PRO A 23 -0.32 27.25 38.05
N GLY A 24 0.38 26.30 37.42
CA GLY A 24 1.28 25.35 38.07
C GLY A 24 0.57 24.14 38.69
N ALA A 25 -0.76 24.03 38.60
CA ALA A 25 -1.47 22.84 39.03
C ALA A 25 -1.16 21.64 38.12
N GLU A 26 -0.98 20.47 38.72
CA GLU A 26 -0.81 19.20 38.01
C GLU A 26 -2.17 18.50 37.85
N VAL A 27 -2.51 18.11 36.63
CA VAL A 27 -3.78 17.46 36.28
C VAL A 27 -3.49 16.15 35.57
N THR A 28 -4.05 15.03 36.07
CA THR A 28 -3.96 13.75 35.37
C THR A 28 -4.93 13.72 34.19
N VAL A 29 -4.39 13.57 32.98
CA VAL A 29 -5.16 13.40 31.75
C VAL A 29 -5.05 11.96 31.28
N GLU A 30 -6.18 11.40 30.83
CA GLU A 30 -6.27 10.03 30.35
C GLU A 30 -7.04 10.00 29.03
N ALA A 31 -6.49 9.29 28.05
CA ALA A 31 -7.06 9.05 26.74
C ALA A 31 -7.36 7.56 26.59
N THR A 32 -8.59 7.24 26.18
CA THR A 32 -9.00 5.89 25.80
C THR A 32 -9.31 5.87 24.31
N PRO A 33 -8.49 5.23 23.47
CA PRO A 33 -8.79 5.09 22.05
C PRO A 33 -10.14 4.43 21.82
N ALA A 34 -10.84 4.89 20.78
CA ALA A 34 -11.98 4.17 20.25
C ALA A 34 -11.51 2.92 19.53
N GLU A 35 -12.42 1.98 19.31
CA GLU A 35 -12.19 0.82 18.44
C GLU A 35 -11.64 1.27 17.08
N GLY A 36 -10.56 0.64 16.61
CA GLY A 36 -9.89 1.06 15.37
C GLY A 36 -8.77 2.09 15.50
N PHE A 37 -8.61 2.72 16.66
CA PHE A 37 -7.66 3.82 16.86
C PHE A 37 -6.56 3.49 17.86
N VAL A 38 -5.43 4.15 17.69
CA VAL A 38 -4.34 4.21 18.66
C VAL A 38 -4.21 5.63 19.19
N PHE A 39 -3.88 5.74 20.47
CA PHE A 39 -3.46 7.01 21.04
C PHE A 39 -2.10 7.39 20.45
N ASP A 40 -2.03 8.56 19.83
CA ASP A 40 -0.85 9.09 19.13
C ASP A 40 -0.05 10.05 20.01
N GLY A 41 -0.73 10.82 20.86
CA GLY A 41 -0.07 11.71 21.81
C GLY A 41 -0.97 12.82 22.33
N TRP A 42 -0.47 13.57 23.30
CA TRP A 42 -1.11 14.78 23.81
C TRP A 42 -0.50 16.02 23.16
N THR A 43 -1.34 17.00 22.83
CA THR A 43 -0.89 18.33 22.40
C THR A 43 -1.65 19.44 23.10
N ALA A 44 -0.98 20.57 23.28
CA ALA A 44 -1.56 21.79 23.84
C ALA A 44 -0.76 23.02 23.38
N PRO A 45 -1.40 24.19 23.22
CA PRO A 45 -0.70 25.42 22.80
C PRO A 45 0.23 26.00 23.89
N ALA A 46 0.09 25.56 25.14
CA ALA A 46 0.98 25.89 26.28
C ALA A 46 0.77 24.89 27.42
N GLY A 47 1.71 24.86 28.37
CA GLY A 47 1.76 23.88 29.45
C GLY A 47 2.80 22.79 29.16
N GLU A 48 2.98 21.87 30.11
CA GLU A 48 3.98 20.80 30.00
C GLU A 48 3.37 19.46 30.38
N PHE A 49 3.67 18.43 29.60
CA PHE A 49 3.34 17.03 29.91
C PHE A 49 4.56 16.35 30.52
N VAL A 50 4.36 15.51 31.54
CA VAL A 50 5.42 14.63 32.05
C VAL A 50 5.89 13.67 30.95
N ASP A 51 4.94 13.08 30.23
CA ASP A 51 5.17 12.31 29.01
C ASP A 51 3.98 12.51 28.07
N ALA A 52 4.17 13.23 26.96
CA ALA A 52 3.09 13.47 26.00
C ALA A 52 2.69 12.19 25.23
N ASN A 53 3.50 11.13 25.27
CA ASN A 53 3.26 9.89 24.55
C ASN A 53 2.59 8.80 25.42
N ASP A 54 2.43 9.03 26.73
CA ASP A 54 1.67 8.13 27.59
C ASP A 54 0.17 8.49 27.57
N ALA A 55 -0.67 7.52 27.24
CA ALA A 55 -2.13 7.68 27.23
C ALA A 55 -2.69 8.11 28.60
N THR A 56 -1.96 7.86 29.68
CA THR A 56 -2.22 8.44 31.00
C THR A 56 -1.01 9.22 31.47
N THR A 57 -1.12 10.55 31.54
CA THR A 57 0.01 11.43 31.91
C THR A 57 -0.44 12.57 32.82
N THR A 58 0.54 13.33 33.31
CA THR A 58 0.28 14.54 34.10
C THR A 58 0.59 15.77 33.25
N PHE A 59 -0.39 16.68 33.18
CA PHE A 59 -0.28 17.97 32.53
C PHE A 59 -0.18 19.09 33.56
N THR A 60 0.81 19.97 33.40
CA THR A 60 1.01 21.15 34.25
C THR A 60 0.35 22.37 33.64
N MET A 61 -0.62 22.94 34.36
CA MET A 61 -1.46 24.04 33.89
C MET A 61 -0.64 25.34 33.71
N PRO A 62 -0.66 25.98 32.53
CA PRO A 62 0.00 27.26 32.33
C PRO A 62 -0.80 28.44 32.92
N ALA A 63 -0.22 29.64 32.91
CA ALA A 63 -0.88 30.87 33.35
C ALA A 63 -1.90 31.44 32.34
N GLN A 64 -2.58 30.57 31.60
CA GLN A 64 -3.60 30.92 30.60
C GLN A 64 -4.55 29.75 30.36
N ASP A 65 -5.72 30.02 29.79
CA ASP A 65 -6.65 28.98 29.37
C ASP A 65 -6.08 28.17 28.20
N VAL A 66 -6.23 26.85 28.26
CA VAL A 66 -5.76 25.92 27.24
C VAL A 66 -6.77 24.80 26.99
N THR A 67 -6.81 24.35 25.74
CA THR A 67 -7.39 23.07 25.34
C THR A 67 -6.25 22.08 25.18
N VAL A 68 -6.35 20.96 25.90
CA VAL A 68 -5.48 19.80 25.73
C VAL A 68 -6.20 18.81 24.80
N GLU A 69 -5.50 18.34 23.78
CA GLU A 69 -6.06 17.44 22.77
C GLU A 69 -5.33 16.10 22.83
N ALA A 70 -6.10 15.01 22.97
CA ALA A 70 -5.64 13.66 22.72
C ALA A 70 -5.72 13.40 21.22
N LEU A 71 -4.58 13.16 20.60
CA LEU A 71 -4.47 12.78 19.20
C LEU A 71 -4.69 11.27 19.08
N PHE A 72 -5.53 10.87 18.13
CA PHE A 72 -5.82 9.48 17.83
C PHE A 72 -5.62 9.26 16.33
N ASN A 73 -4.87 8.22 15.99
CA ASN A 73 -4.68 7.78 14.61
C ASN A 73 -5.36 6.43 14.39
N LEU A 74 -5.80 6.19 13.17
CA LEU A 74 -6.30 4.86 12.81
C LEU A 74 -5.15 3.85 12.84
N PHE A 75 -5.47 2.61 13.18
CA PHE A 75 -4.49 1.53 13.11
C PHE A 75 -4.27 1.18 11.62
N GLU A 76 -3.17 1.69 11.07
CA GLU A 76 -2.77 1.47 9.68
C GLU A 76 -1.92 0.20 9.56
N PHE A 77 -2.06 -0.50 8.44
CA PHE A 77 -1.25 -1.67 8.14
C PHE A 77 -0.61 -1.48 6.76
N SER A 78 0.63 -1.00 6.68
CA SER A 78 1.44 -1.03 5.45
C SER A 78 2.75 -1.79 5.65
N CYS A 79 3.43 -2.16 4.58
CA CYS A 79 4.84 -2.56 4.72
C CYS A 79 5.69 -1.29 4.54
N PRO A 80 6.97 -1.31 4.90
CA PRO A 80 7.77 -0.10 4.87
C PRO A 80 7.83 0.45 3.45
N PHE A 81 7.79 1.78 3.38
CA PHE A 81 7.73 2.52 2.14
C PHE A 81 9.06 2.47 1.42
N VAL A 82 9.00 2.35 0.09
CA VAL A 82 10.19 2.35 -0.76
C VAL A 82 10.34 3.71 -1.41
N TYR A 83 11.51 4.30 -1.18
CA TYR A 83 11.90 5.59 -1.70
C TYR A 83 13.09 5.47 -2.66
N SER A 84 13.11 6.28 -3.71
CA SER A 84 14.27 6.41 -4.59
C SER A 84 14.81 7.85 -4.63
N TYR A 85 16.11 8.00 -4.84
CA TYR A 85 16.77 9.31 -4.93
C TYR A 85 16.90 9.77 -6.38
N ASP A 86 16.56 11.02 -6.66
CA ASP A 86 16.68 11.62 -8.01
C ASP A 86 17.97 12.45 -8.22
N GLY A 87 18.81 12.56 -7.19
CA GLY A 87 19.96 13.48 -7.16
C GLY A 87 19.73 14.77 -6.35
N SER A 88 18.50 15.00 -5.91
CA SER A 88 18.12 16.15 -5.08
C SER A 88 17.37 15.72 -3.81
N LYS A 89 16.38 14.83 -3.93
CA LYS A 89 15.55 14.35 -2.83
C LYS A 89 15.11 12.90 -3.05
N TYR A 90 14.63 12.29 -1.96
CA TYR A 90 13.96 11.00 -2.01
C TYR A 90 12.48 11.18 -2.39
N HIS A 91 11.97 10.30 -3.25
CA HIS A 91 10.57 10.25 -3.67
C HIS A 91 9.95 8.94 -3.22
N PHE A 92 8.73 8.99 -2.68
CA PHE A 92 7.95 7.81 -2.34
C PHE A 92 7.44 7.17 -3.64
N GLU A 93 7.88 5.96 -3.95
CA GLU A 93 7.64 5.34 -5.26
C GLU A 93 6.94 3.99 -5.22
N HIS A 94 6.92 3.34 -4.06
CA HIS A 94 6.19 2.08 -3.91
C HIS A 94 5.77 1.87 -2.47
N GLU A 95 4.47 1.60 -2.29
CA GLU A 95 3.90 1.19 -1.02
C GLU A 95 3.73 -0.32 -1.02
N ALA A 96 4.41 -0.99 -0.11
CA ALA A 96 4.36 -2.44 -0.06
C ALA A 96 3.11 -2.92 0.71
N ILE A 97 2.45 -3.91 0.13
CA ILE A 97 1.46 -4.86 0.70
C ILE A 97 0.76 -4.44 2.01
N PRO A 98 -0.41 -3.78 1.90
CA PRO A 98 -1.30 -3.68 3.03
C PRO A 98 -1.84 -5.05 3.45
N PHE A 99 -2.05 -5.26 4.75
CA PHE A 99 -2.60 -6.51 5.33
C PHE A 99 -1.75 -7.80 5.24
N SER A 100 -0.45 -7.75 4.91
CA SER A 100 0.50 -8.87 5.17
C SER A 100 0.82 -9.06 6.66
N VAL A 101 -0.22 -9.11 7.50
CA VAL A 101 -0.13 -9.13 8.97
C VAL A 101 0.35 -10.46 9.57
N PHE A 102 0.42 -11.52 8.77
CA PHE A 102 0.89 -12.85 9.17
C PHE A 102 1.94 -13.37 8.21
N ARG A 103 2.78 -14.29 8.70
CA ARG A 103 3.76 -14.99 7.86
C ARG A 103 3.12 -15.75 6.69
N ALA A 104 1.94 -16.34 6.88
CA ALA A 104 1.26 -17.05 5.80
C ALA A 104 0.67 -16.10 4.72
N LEU A 105 0.57 -14.81 5.03
CA LEU A 105 0.18 -13.74 4.09
C LEU A 105 1.39 -12.93 3.61
N GLU A 106 2.60 -13.42 3.86
CA GLU A 106 3.83 -12.91 3.26
C GLU A 106 3.71 -13.00 1.74
N ASN A 107 3.86 -11.86 1.09
CA ASN A 107 3.83 -11.80 -0.36
C ASN A 107 4.96 -10.88 -0.85
N THR A 108 5.17 -10.87 -2.17
CA THR A 108 6.12 -9.95 -2.81
C THR A 108 5.32 -8.93 -3.59
N SER A 109 5.53 -7.65 -3.30
CA SER A 109 5.02 -6.57 -4.14
C SER A 109 6.09 -6.09 -5.12
N TYR A 110 5.61 -5.51 -6.21
CA TYR A 110 6.41 -5.03 -7.32
C TYR A 110 6.05 -3.59 -7.60
N GLY A 111 7.07 -2.73 -7.70
CA GLY A 111 6.92 -1.30 -7.90
C GLY A 111 7.87 -0.78 -8.97
N ASN A 112 7.50 0.35 -9.57
CA ASN A 112 8.32 1.05 -10.56
C ASN A 112 9.09 2.19 -9.89
N LEU A 113 10.40 2.29 -10.12
CA LEU A 113 11.23 3.37 -9.58
C LEU A 113 11.46 4.43 -10.67
N ARG A 114 10.46 5.30 -10.89
CA ARG A 114 10.40 6.25 -12.02
C ARG A 114 11.24 7.50 -11.79
N MET A 115 11.39 7.91 -10.53
CA MET A 115 12.14 9.09 -10.12
C MET A 115 13.61 8.76 -9.83
N LEU A 116 13.96 7.48 -9.80
CA LEU A 116 15.32 7.04 -9.51
C LEU A 116 16.30 7.55 -10.57
N ASN A 117 17.31 8.28 -10.12
CA ASN A 117 18.41 8.72 -10.95
C ASN A 117 19.74 8.30 -10.31
N ALA A 118 20.78 8.14 -11.13
CA ALA A 118 22.10 7.83 -10.61
C ALA A 118 22.86 9.10 -10.25
N VAL A 119 23.49 9.06 -9.07
CA VAL A 119 24.42 10.08 -8.59
C VAL A 119 25.78 9.43 -8.50
N ASP A 120 26.78 10.02 -9.18
CA ASP A 120 28.14 9.47 -9.23
C ASP A 120 28.20 7.98 -9.63
N GLY A 121 27.32 7.57 -10.55
CA GLY A 121 27.23 6.19 -11.04
C GLY A 121 26.46 5.23 -10.12
N LYS A 122 25.80 5.72 -9.07
CA LYS A 122 25.10 4.88 -8.09
C LYS A 122 23.62 5.21 -7.98
N TYR A 123 22.80 4.19 -7.80
CA TYR A 123 21.40 4.32 -7.42
C TYR A 123 21.28 4.28 -5.90
N HIS A 124 20.54 5.23 -5.33
CA HIS A 124 20.26 5.31 -3.90
C HIS A 124 18.78 5.08 -3.64
N ILE A 125 18.49 4.11 -2.78
CA ILE A 125 17.14 3.67 -2.43
C ILE A 125 17.07 3.60 -0.90
N SER A 126 15.91 3.90 -0.34
CA SER A 126 15.67 3.85 1.10
C SER A 126 14.36 3.13 1.37
N ILE A 127 14.38 2.11 2.22
CA ILE A 127 13.18 1.45 2.75
C ILE A 127 12.94 2.04 4.12
N ARG A 128 11.75 2.58 4.40
CA ARG A 128 11.46 3.34 5.62
C ARG A 128 10.20 2.85 6.31
N GLU A 129 10.30 2.59 7.60
CA GLU A 129 9.13 2.36 8.43
C GLU A 129 8.67 3.70 8.98
N GLU A 130 7.66 4.30 8.33
CA GLU A 130 7.12 5.60 8.74
C GLU A 130 5.87 5.47 9.61
N LEU A 131 5.19 4.33 9.50
CA LEU A 131 3.97 4.05 10.26
C LEU A 131 4.32 3.53 11.66
N ASP A 132 3.41 3.73 12.61
CA ASP A 132 3.55 3.20 13.98
C ASP A 132 3.25 1.70 14.02
N GLU A 133 4.08 0.94 13.31
CA GLU A 133 3.98 -0.52 13.22
C GLU A 133 5.34 -1.21 13.27
N ILE A 134 5.31 -2.55 13.23
CA ILE A 134 6.52 -3.36 13.17
C ILE A 134 6.48 -4.24 11.94
N SER A 135 7.36 -3.89 11.02
CA SER A 135 7.58 -4.64 9.80
C SER A 135 8.79 -5.54 9.90
N PHE A 136 8.76 -6.57 9.07
CA PHE A 136 9.83 -7.52 8.85
C PHE A 136 10.11 -7.52 7.36
N VAL A 137 11.26 -6.99 6.97
CA VAL A 137 11.71 -7.03 5.58
C VAL A 137 12.55 -8.28 5.39
N ASN A 138 12.09 -9.15 4.48
CA ASN A 138 12.75 -10.41 4.16
C ASN A 138 13.66 -10.26 2.94
N GLY A 139 13.25 -9.43 1.96
CA GLY A 139 14.03 -9.26 0.74
C GLY A 139 13.68 -7.97 0.01
N PHE A 140 14.67 -7.37 -0.62
CA PHE A 140 14.53 -6.26 -1.54
C PHE A 140 15.50 -6.41 -2.71
N MET A 141 15.00 -6.23 -3.93
CA MET A 141 15.80 -6.38 -5.14
C MET A 141 15.38 -5.34 -6.16
N VAL A 142 16.37 -4.76 -6.84
CA VAL A 142 16.16 -3.84 -7.95
C VAL A 142 16.46 -4.58 -9.25
N SER A 143 15.67 -4.35 -10.29
CA SER A 143 16.03 -4.78 -11.64
C SER A 143 16.16 -3.58 -12.57
N ALA A 144 17.25 -3.54 -13.31
CA ALA A 144 17.41 -2.70 -14.49
C ALA A 144 16.83 -3.43 -15.70
N VAL A 145 16.01 -2.73 -16.49
CA VAL A 145 15.41 -3.29 -17.70
C VAL A 145 15.75 -2.41 -18.89
N ASP A 146 16.64 -2.90 -19.73
CA ASP A 146 17.13 -2.19 -20.90
C ASP A 146 16.28 -2.52 -22.12
N TYR A 147 15.91 -1.50 -22.88
CA TYR A 147 15.11 -1.64 -24.10
C TYR A 147 15.61 -0.69 -25.19
N PRO A 148 15.46 -1.02 -26.48
CA PRO A 148 15.99 -0.18 -27.56
C PRO A 148 15.23 1.15 -27.69
N GLU A 149 15.95 2.26 -27.77
CA GLU A 149 15.42 3.62 -27.83
C GLU A 149 14.53 3.86 -29.06
N ASN A 150 14.88 3.26 -30.20
CA ASN A 150 14.23 3.50 -31.50
C ASN A 150 12.94 2.69 -31.71
N THR A 151 12.19 2.40 -30.65
CA THR A 151 11.03 1.47 -30.70
C THR A 151 9.68 2.11 -30.39
N SER A 152 9.63 3.43 -30.24
CA SER A 152 8.47 4.21 -29.78
C SER A 152 7.93 3.80 -28.40
N VAL A 153 8.71 3.03 -27.65
CA VAL A 153 8.44 2.71 -26.24
C VAL A 153 8.65 3.97 -25.42
N LYS A 154 7.68 4.27 -24.56
CA LYS A 154 7.69 5.45 -23.68
C LYS A 154 8.29 5.12 -22.32
N GLU A 155 8.06 3.91 -21.84
CA GLU A 155 8.49 3.45 -20.52
C GLU A 155 8.46 1.92 -20.43
N VAL A 156 9.05 1.39 -19.35
CA VAL A 156 8.88 0.00 -18.93
C VAL A 156 8.19 0.00 -17.58
N MET A 157 7.20 -0.88 -17.44
CA MET A 157 6.50 -1.13 -16.19
C MET A 157 6.61 -2.60 -15.79
N VAL A 158 6.75 -2.87 -14.49
CA VAL A 158 6.58 -4.22 -13.94
C VAL A 158 5.11 -4.52 -13.71
N ASP A 159 4.67 -5.74 -14.04
CA ASP A 159 3.32 -6.21 -13.71
C ASP A 159 3.20 -6.69 -12.26
N ILE A 160 1.96 -6.96 -11.85
CA ILE A 160 1.63 -7.52 -10.51
C ILE A 160 2.28 -8.89 -10.23
N TYR A 161 2.96 -9.50 -11.20
CA TYR A 161 3.67 -10.77 -11.09
C TYR A 161 5.20 -10.63 -11.21
N GLY A 162 5.73 -9.41 -11.35
CA GLY A 162 7.18 -9.15 -11.43
C GLY A 162 7.79 -9.22 -12.83
N ASN A 163 6.98 -9.34 -13.88
CA ASN A 163 7.45 -9.36 -15.26
C ASN A 163 7.48 -7.94 -15.84
N PRO A 164 8.58 -7.52 -16.48
CA PRO A 164 8.63 -6.23 -17.13
C PRO A 164 7.87 -6.22 -18.46
N HIS A 165 7.27 -5.10 -18.77
CA HIS A 165 6.54 -4.84 -20.00
C HIS A 165 6.89 -3.46 -20.58
N THR A 166 7.08 -3.38 -21.89
CA THR A 166 7.27 -2.10 -22.57
C THR A 166 5.94 -1.46 -22.87
N ILE A 167 5.77 -0.18 -22.55
CA ILE A 167 4.55 0.59 -22.81
C ILE A 167 4.80 1.54 -23.96
N LYS A 168 4.04 1.40 -25.05
CA LYS A 168 4.09 2.31 -26.21
C LYS A 168 2.98 3.34 -26.17
N GLU A 169 1.81 2.93 -25.71
CA GLU A 169 0.62 3.78 -25.67
C GLU A 169 -0.15 3.61 -24.36
N ARG A 170 -0.95 4.62 -24.06
CA ARG A 170 -1.87 4.65 -22.92
C ARG A 170 -3.23 5.00 -23.48
N ILE A 171 -3.94 3.98 -23.95
CA ILE A 171 -5.25 4.12 -24.58
C ILE A 171 -6.28 4.16 -23.46
N THR A 172 -7.03 5.25 -23.35
CA THR A 172 -8.11 5.39 -22.37
C THR A 172 -9.33 4.56 -22.80
N PRO A 173 -10.20 4.16 -21.87
CA PRO A 173 -11.43 3.48 -22.23
C PRO A 173 -12.36 4.37 -23.08
N ASP A 174 -13.17 3.75 -23.94
CA ASP A 174 -14.27 4.44 -24.65
C ASP A 174 -15.50 4.61 -23.75
N LYS A 175 -15.63 3.73 -22.76
CA LYS A 175 -16.68 3.77 -21.72
C LYS A 175 -16.08 3.30 -20.41
N PHE A 176 -16.45 3.98 -19.34
CA PHE A 176 -16.15 3.56 -17.99
C PHE A 176 -17.38 3.86 -17.15
N ASN A 177 -18.06 2.82 -16.66
CA ASN A 177 -19.32 2.98 -15.93
C ASN A 177 -19.25 2.27 -14.57
N ASP A 178 -19.88 2.86 -13.56
CA ASP A 178 -20.11 2.19 -12.27
C ASP A 178 -21.20 1.12 -12.37
N SER A 179 -21.42 0.36 -11.28
CA SER A 179 -22.44 -0.68 -11.19
C SER A 179 -23.88 -0.20 -11.42
N LYS A 180 -24.14 1.10 -11.27
CA LYS A 180 -25.45 1.73 -11.48
C LYS A 180 -25.61 2.23 -12.91
N GLY A 181 -24.60 2.06 -13.75
CA GLY A 181 -24.58 2.51 -15.14
C GLY A 181 -24.27 3.99 -15.31
N ASN A 182 -23.83 4.69 -14.26
CA ASN A 182 -23.38 6.07 -14.40
C ASN A 182 -21.99 6.08 -15.03
N SER A 183 -21.77 6.98 -15.98
CA SER A 183 -20.44 7.14 -16.55
C SER A 183 -19.50 7.81 -15.56
N LYS A 184 -18.28 7.27 -15.49
CA LYS A 184 -17.12 7.73 -14.73
C LYS A 184 -15.92 7.99 -15.63
N LEU A 185 -16.18 8.17 -16.93
CA LEU A 185 -15.17 8.26 -17.97
C LEU A 185 -14.35 9.55 -17.88
N GLU A 186 -15.00 10.68 -17.57
CA GLU A 186 -14.29 11.96 -17.47
C GLU A 186 -13.27 11.93 -16.33
N GLU A 187 -13.64 11.32 -15.19
CA GLU A 187 -12.79 11.18 -14.03
C GLU A 187 -11.54 10.34 -14.35
N VAL A 188 -11.70 9.11 -14.88
CA VAL A 188 -10.54 8.23 -15.15
C VAL A 188 -9.67 8.64 -16.34
N THR A 189 -10.04 9.70 -17.06
CA THR A 189 -9.26 10.28 -18.16
C THR A 189 -8.55 11.57 -17.77
N GLN A 190 -8.84 12.12 -16.59
CA GLN A 190 -8.26 13.36 -16.08
C GLN A 190 -7.43 13.07 -14.83
N LYS A 191 -6.12 13.19 -14.96
CA LYS A 191 -5.20 12.99 -13.84
C LYS A 191 -5.56 13.88 -12.64
N GLY A 192 -5.67 13.27 -11.47
CA GLY A 192 -6.02 13.90 -10.20
C GLY A 192 -7.52 13.94 -9.90
N VAL A 193 -8.38 13.38 -10.75
CA VAL A 193 -9.83 13.34 -10.54
C VAL A 193 -10.25 11.92 -10.14
N LEU A 194 -10.37 11.70 -8.83
CA LEU A 194 -10.58 10.37 -8.28
C LEU A 194 -12.03 9.87 -8.46
N VAL A 195 -12.16 8.59 -8.79
CA VAL A 195 -13.40 7.82 -8.74
C VAL A 195 -13.40 6.97 -7.48
N SER A 196 -14.47 7.07 -6.69
CA SER A 196 -14.74 6.17 -5.57
C SER A 196 -16.22 5.82 -5.50
N SER A 197 -16.55 4.84 -4.66
CA SER A 197 -17.93 4.45 -4.37
C SER A 197 -18.28 4.69 -2.91
N ASN A 198 -19.57 4.85 -2.64
CA ASN A 198 -20.08 4.89 -1.28
C ASN A 198 -20.20 3.46 -0.73
N LEU A 199 -20.25 3.33 0.60
CA LEU A 199 -20.59 2.09 1.31
C LEU A 199 -22.08 1.72 1.12
N SER A 200 -22.47 1.37 -0.10
CA SER A 200 -23.83 0.98 -0.45
C SER A 200 -23.90 -0.47 -0.92
N LEU A 201 -25.01 -1.13 -0.58
CA LEU A 201 -25.32 -2.48 -1.06
C LEU A 201 -25.64 -2.46 -2.56
N MET A 202 -25.03 -3.38 -3.31
CA MET A 202 -25.36 -3.77 -4.68
C MET A 202 -25.84 -5.22 -4.66
N ASP A 203 -27.08 -5.48 -5.10
CA ASP A 203 -27.69 -6.82 -5.11
C ASP A 203 -27.62 -7.59 -3.76
N GLY A 204 -27.52 -6.85 -2.65
CA GLY A 204 -27.37 -7.42 -1.30
C GLY A 204 -25.93 -7.64 -0.85
N GLU A 205 -24.93 -7.30 -1.68
CA GLU A 205 -23.50 -7.37 -1.38
C GLU A 205 -22.87 -5.97 -1.26
N TYR A 206 -21.84 -5.80 -0.42
CA TYR A 206 -21.05 -4.56 -0.34
C TYR A 206 -19.92 -4.58 -1.36
N VAL A 207 -20.27 -4.65 -2.64
CA VAL A 207 -19.34 -4.73 -3.76
C VAL A 207 -19.60 -3.58 -4.72
N GLU A 208 -18.54 -3.00 -5.26
CA GLU A 208 -18.61 -2.07 -6.40
C GLU A 208 -17.92 -2.72 -7.61
N ALA A 209 -18.43 -2.40 -8.80
CA ALA A 209 -17.84 -2.83 -10.05
C ALA A 209 -17.79 -1.66 -11.04
N TYR A 210 -16.62 -1.45 -11.65
CA TYR A 210 -16.47 -0.54 -12.77
C TYR A 210 -16.21 -1.30 -14.05
N GLU A 211 -17.02 -1.06 -15.07
CA GLU A 211 -16.89 -1.70 -16.38
C GLU A 211 -16.26 -0.74 -17.39
N ALA A 212 -15.06 -1.07 -17.83
CA ALA A 212 -14.32 -0.40 -18.88
C ALA A 212 -14.54 -1.09 -20.23
N THR A 213 -14.80 -0.33 -21.29
CA THR A 213 -14.82 -0.83 -22.68
C THR A 213 -13.67 -0.19 -23.46
N PHE A 214 -12.91 -0.98 -24.19
CA PHE A 214 -11.82 -0.50 -25.06
C PHE A 214 -11.97 -1.06 -26.46
N ASN A 215 -11.85 -0.21 -27.48
CA ASN A 215 -11.69 -0.67 -28.85
C ASN A 215 -10.36 -1.41 -29.03
N ILE A 216 -10.39 -2.55 -29.72
CA ILE A 216 -9.22 -3.36 -30.08
C ILE A 216 -8.64 -2.84 -31.40
N PRO A 217 -7.41 -2.31 -31.43
CA PRO A 217 -6.77 -1.90 -32.67
C PRO A 217 -6.43 -3.10 -33.59
N GLU A 218 -6.33 -2.88 -34.90
CA GLU A 218 -5.99 -3.94 -35.87
C GLU A 218 -4.63 -4.60 -35.60
N TYR A 219 -3.69 -3.89 -34.97
CA TYR A 219 -2.37 -4.39 -34.60
C TYR A 219 -2.33 -5.17 -33.29
N ALA A 220 -3.45 -5.25 -32.56
CA ALA A 220 -3.50 -5.91 -31.25
C ALA A 220 -3.12 -7.39 -31.35
N GLY A 221 -2.35 -7.84 -30.36
CA GLY A 221 -1.94 -9.23 -30.26
C GLY A 221 -2.93 -10.09 -29.49
N GLU A 222 -2.38 -11.12 -28.86
CA GLU A 222 -3.11 -12.06 -27.98
C GLU A 222 -3.17 -11.57 -26.54
N ASP A 223 -2.36 -10.58 -26.18
CA ASP A 223 -2.26 -10.02 -24.85
C ASP A 223 -2.39 -8.50 -24.90
N ALA A 224 -2.88 -7.93 -23.81
CA ALA A 224 -2.84 -6.49 -23.55
C ALA A 224 -2.31 -6.20 -22.15
N LYS A 225 -1.88 -4.96 -21.93
CA LYS A 225 -1.33 -4.47 -20.66
C LYS A 225 -2.28 -3.42 -20.12
N LEU A 226 -3.09 -3.79 -19.13
CA LEU A 226 -3.99 -2.86 -18.47
C LEU A 226 -3.24 -2.14 -17.36
N MET A 227 -3.26 -0.82 -17.37
CA MET A 227 -2.64 0.03 -16.36
C MET A 227 -3.73 0.75 -15.57
N ILE A 228 -3.67 0.65 -14.24
CA ILE A 228 -4.65 1.22 -13.33
C ILE A 228 -3.91 1.97 -12.24
N SER A 229 -4.19 3.27 -12.11
CA SER A 229 -3.74 4.06 -10.97
C SER A 229 -4.81 4.02 -9.88
N ALA A 230 -4.45 3.49 -8.72
CA ALA A 230 -5.39 3.24 -7.63
C ALA A 230 -4.71 3.30 -6.26
N GLN A 231 -5.51 3.65 -5.26
CA GLN A 231 -5.17 3.53 -3.84
C GLN A 231 -6.38 3.00 -3.06
N LYS A 232 -6.14 2.49 -1.86
CA LYS A 232 -7.20 2.14 -0.91
C LYS A 232 -7.66 3.38 -0.16
N THR A 233 -8.93 3.35 0.21
CA THR A 233 -9.50 4.34 1.13
C THR A 233 -9.29 3.89 2.58
N GLU A 234 -9.46 4.84 3.50
CA GLU A 234 -9.41 4.59 4.94
C GLU A 234 -10.46 3.59 5.45
N ILE A 235 -11.54 3.39 4.69
CA ILE A 235 -12.60 2.44 5.07
C ILE A 235 -12.03 1.02 5.21
N VAL A 236 -11.02 0.67 4.40
CA VAL A 236 -10.44 -0.67 4.43
C VAL A 236 -9.80 -0.96 5.79
N ASN A 237 -9.07 -0.01 6.37
CA ASN A 237 -8.50 -0.14 7.70
C ASN A 237 -9.57 -0.25 8.77
N GLN A 238 -10.62 0.57 8.71
CA GLN A 238 -11.72 0.51 9.66
C GLN A 238 -12.38 -0.88 9.69
N VAL A 239 -12.66 -1.44 8.50
CA VAL A 239 -13.25 -2.78 8.38
C VAL A 239 -12.29 -3.85 8.88
N ALA A 240 -11.02 -3.79 8.49
CA ALA A 240 -10.01 -4.77 8.89
C ALA A 240 -9.79 -4.77 10.41
N THR A 241 -9.69 -3.59 11.03
CA THR A 241 -9.49 -3.48 12.47
C THR A 241 -10.69 -4.00 13.24
N GLN A 242 -11.93 -3.69 12.81
CA GLN A 242 -13.13 -4.27 13.41
C GLN A 242 -13.15 -5.80 13.34
N LEU A 243 -12.68 -6.39 12.24
CA LEU A 243 -12.61 -7.85 12.09
C LEU A 243 -11.58 -8.47 13.05
N ILE A 244 -10.39 -7.87 13.14
CA ILE A 244 -9.31 -8.32 14.02
C ILE A 244 -9.73 -8.19 15.51
N GLU A 245 -10.42 -7.11 15.87
CA GLU A 245 -10.93 -6.90 17.23
C GLU A 245 -12.00 -7.92 17.62
N LYS A 246 -12.94 -8.24 16.72
CA LYS A 246 -14.00 -9.23 17.00
C LYS A 246 -13.49 -10.62 17.34
N ILE A 247 -12.31 -10.97 16.86
CA ILE A 247 -11.65 -12.23 17.18
C ILE A 247 -10.68 -12.12 18.35
N ASP A 248 -10.61 -10.97 19.04
CA ASP A 248 -9.57 -10.63 20.01
C ASP A 248 -8.19 -10.96 19.45
N GLY A 249 -7.88 -10.32 18.31
CA GLY A 249 -6.70 -10.65 17.53
C GLY A 249 -5.40 -10.59 18.34
N LYS A 250 -5.34 -9.68 19.32
CA LYS A 250 -4.21 -9.59 20.26
C LYS A 250 -3.86 -10.94 20.91
N ASN A 251 -4.86 -11.70 21.36
CA ASN A 251 -4.64 -12.95 22.07
C ASN A 251 -4.91 -14.20 21.21
N ASN A 252 -5.58 -14.05 20.07
CA ASN A 252 -6.10 -15.17 19.31
C ASN A 252 -5.61 -15.24 17.86
N LEU A 253 -4.79 -14.31 17.37
CA LEU A 253 -4.27 -14.42 15.99
C LEU A 253 -3.44 -15.69 15.73
N TRP A 254 -2.89 -16.32 16.77
CA TRP A 254 -2.13 -17.57 16.65
C TRP A 254 -2.93 -18.74 16.03
N TRP A 255 -4.26 -18.80 16.23
CA TRP A 255 -5.06 -19.88 15.63
C TRP A 255 -5.35 -19.60 14.17
N VAL A 256 -5.44 -18.32 13.77
CA VAL A 256 -5.56 -17.91 12.36
C VAL A 256 -4.31 -18.34 11.60
N GLU A 257 -3.11 -18.13 12.16
CA GLU A 257 -1.86 -18.66 11.59
C GLU A 257 -1.88 -20.18 11.44
N ARG A 258 -2.34 -20.92 12.45
CA ARG A 258 -2.48 -22.39 12.37
C ARG A 258 -3.48 -22.85 11.31
N VAL A 259 -4.59 -22.13 11.15
CA VAL A 259 -5.59 -22.41 10.11
C VAL A 259 -5.01 -22.10 8.73
N LEU A 260 -4.30 -20.97 8.58
CA LEU A 260 -3.60 -20.56 7.36
C LEU A 260 -2.55 -21.59 6.92
N ASP A 261 -1.81 -22.16 7.87
CA ASP A 261 -0.80 -23.20 7.62
C ASP A 261 -1.41 -24.59 7.35
N THR A 262 -2.73 -24.76 7.50
CA THR A 262 -3.42 -26.02 7.27
C THR A 262 -3.97 -26.09 5.82
N PRO A 263 -3.47 -27.00 4.96
CA PRO A 263 -3.87 -27.06 3.55
C PRO A 263 -5.39 -27.15 3.31
N THR A 264 -6.12 -27.83 4.20
CA THR A 264 -7.58 -27.98 4.14
C THR A 264 -8.34 -26.65 4.21
N TYR A 265 -7.79 -25.64 4.88
CA TYR A 265 -8.44 -24.35 5.13
C TYR A 265 -7.80 -23.18 4.37
N LYS A 266 -6.81 -23.48 3.52
CA LYS A 266 -6.09 -22.49 2.70
C LYS A 266 -7.00 -21.73 1.73
N ASN A 267 -8.07 -22.35 1.25
CA ASN A 267 -9.01 -21.70 0.33
C ASN A 267 -9.89 -20.66 1.04
N ILE A 268 -10.41 -20.99 2.22
CA ILE A 268 -11.24 -20.06 3.03
C ILE A 268 -10.48 -18.77 3.35
N THR A 269 -9.19 -18.90 3.59
CA THR A 269 -8.32 -17.78 3.94
C THR A 269 -7.91 -16.96 2.72
N THR A 270 -7.64 -17.62 1.58
CA THR A 270 -7.41 -16.93 0.31
C THR A 270 -8.63 -16.09 -0.08
N ASP A 271 -9.84 -16.63 0.11
CA ASP A 271 -11.10 -15.90 -0.13
C ASP A 271 -11.25 -14.70 0.81
N PHE A 272 -10.89 -14.83 2.09
CA PHE A 272 -10.92 -13.73 3.05
C PHE A 272 -9.91 -12.61 2.74
N VAL A 273 -8.72 -12.91 2.25
CA VAL A 273 -7.77 -11.83 1.90
C VAL A 273 -8.16 -11.19 0.57
N SER A 274 -8.74 -11.97 -0.33
CA SER A 274 -9.18 -11.51 -1.65
C SER A 274 -10.28 -10.43 -1.57
N ILE A 275 -11.08 -10.36 -0.48
CA ILE A 275 -12.08 -9.29 -0.31
C ILE A 275 -11.47 -7.88 -0.21
N PHE A 276 -10.21 -7.76 0.20
CA PHE A 276 -9.50 -6.49 0.30
C PHE A 276 -8.74 -6.13 -0.98
N LYS A 277 -8.75 -7.00 -1.99
CA LYS A 277 -8.09 -6.81 -3.27
C LYS A 277 -9.08 -6.34 -4.32
N MET A 278 -8.59 -5.65 -5.34
CA MET A 278 -9.39 -5.32 -6.52
C MET A 278 -9.15 -6.36 -7.60
N TRP A 279 -10.20 -7.05 -8.01
CA TRP A 279 -10.16 -8.02 -9.09
C TRP A 279 -10.19 -7.30 -10.42
N VAL A 280 -9.36 -7.78 -11.34
CA VAL A 280 -9.40 -7.39 -12.75
C VAL A 280 -9.89 -8.59 -13.53
N GLU A 281 -11.01 -8.43 -14.21
CA GLU A 281 -11.69 -9.49 -14.96
C GLU A 281 -11.92 -9.04 -16.40
N ILE A 282 -11.96 -9.99 -17.34
CA ILE A 282 -12.29 -9.73 -18.74
C ILE A 282 -13.53 -10.54 -19.12
N TRP A 283 -14.41 -9.99 -19.94
CA TRP A 283 -15.58 -10.71 -20.45
C TRP A 283 -15.17 -11.59 -21.63
N ASP A 284 -15.37 -12.90 -21.54
CA ASP A 284 -14.99 -13.85 -22.60
C ASP A 284 -16.08 -14.06 -23.68
N GLY A 285 -17.28 -13.49 -23.45
CA GLY A 285 -18.48 -13.70 -24.27
C GLY A 285 -19.61 -14.38 -23.49
N LYS A 286 -19.29 -15.08 -22.41
CA LYS A 286 -20.20 -15.90 -21.59
C LYS A 286 -20.16 -15.52 -20.12
N GLU A 287 -18.97 -15.31 -19.58
CA GLU A 287 -18.73 -14.99 -18.18
C GLU A 287 -17.54 -14.03 -17.99
N TRP A 288 -17.40 -13.55 -16.76
CA TRP A 288 -16.26 -12.73 -16.36
C TRP A 288 -15.13 -13.64 -15.88
N VAL A 289 -13.98 -13.55 -16.55
CA VAL A 289 -12.80 -14.36 -16.25
C VAL A 289 -11.72 -13.49 -15.60
N LYS A 290 -11.37 -13.82 -14.36
CA LYS A 290 -10.34 -13.12 -13.58
C LYS A 290 -8.95 -13.24 -14.24
N GLN A 291 -8.28 -12.09 -14.39
CA GLN A 291 -6.94 -11.93 -14.98
C GLN A 291 -5.88 -11.59 -13.92
N GLY A 292 -6.28 -10.93 -12.83
CA GLY A 292 -5.37 -10.55 -11.75
C GLY A 292 -6.06 -9.94 -10.55
N GLU A 293 -5.29 -9.68 -9.50
CA GLU A 293 -5.70 -8.97 -8.29
C GLU A 293 -4.72 -7.84 -8.00
N ILE A 294 -5.23 -6.63 -7.84
CA ILE A 294 -4.45 -5.47 -7.39
C ILE A 294 -4.55 -5.37 -5.87
N GLU A 295 -3.39 -5.14 -5.26
CA GLU A 295 -3.22 -4.96 -3.83
C GLU A 295 -2.58 -3.60 -3.58
N ALA A 296 -3.38 -2.54 -3.76
CA ALA A 296 -2.92 -1.17 -3.60
C ALA A 296 -2.78 -0.80 -2.13
N GLY A 297 -1.75 0.00 -1.81
CA GLY A 297 -1.61 0.72 -0.55
C GLY A 297 -2.57 1.91 -0.43
N MET A 298 -2.40 2.73 0.60
CA MET A 298 -3.29 3.87 0.90
C MET A 298 -2.60 5.24 0.97
N HIS A 299 -1.28 5.24 1.03
CA HIS A 299 -0.44 6.45 1.11
C HIS A 299 0.15 6.82 -0.25
N LEU A 300 0.13 5.90 -1.21
CA LEU A 300 0.55 6.13 -2.58
C LEU A 300 -0.57 5.82 -3.57
N LEU A 301 -0.91 6.81 -4.38
CA LEU A 301 -1.66 6.61 -5.61
C LEU A 301 -0.75 5.92 -6.64
N GLU A 302 -0.61 4.60 -6.48
CA GLU A 302 0.30 3.77 -7.24
C GLU A 302 -0.33 3.32 -8.56
N GLU A 303 0.51 3.07 -9.56
CA GLU A 303 0.07 2.56 -10.85
C GLU A 303 0.46 1.09 -11.04
N PHE A 304 -0.57 0.24 -11.17
CA PHE A 304 -0.45 -1.20 -11.35
C PHE A 304 -0.60 -1.59 -12.81
N LEU A 305 0.12 -2.63 -13.25
CA LEU A 305 -0.06 -3.24 -14.55
C LEU A 305 -0.57 -4.68 -14.40
N VAL A 306 -1.70 -4.98 -15.04
CA VAL A 306 -2.28 -6.32 -15.10
C VAL A 306 -2.26 -6.82 -16.55
N PRO A 307 -1.56 -7.93 -16.86
CA PRO A 307 -1.61 -8.54 -18.17
C PRO A 307 -2.99 -9.16 -18.40
N LEU A 308 -3.57 -8.93 -19.58
CA LEU A 308 -4.86 -9.48 -19.99
C LEU A 308 -4.66 -10.47 -21.12
N ASN A 309 -5.18 -11.68 -20.96
CA ASN A 309 -5.22 -12.69 -22.01
C ASN A 309 -6.45 -12.47 -22.91
N LEU A 310 -6.22 -12.05 -24.15
CA LEU A 310 -7.28 -11.78 -25.13
C LEU A 310 -7.69 -13.02 -25.94
N ASN A 311 -6.95 -14.13 -25.85
CA ASN A 311 -7.29 -15.37 -26.57
C ASN A 311 -8.55 -16.05 -26.06
N ILE A 312 -8.99 -15.72 -24.84
CA ILE A 312 -10.19 -16.32 -24.24
C ILE A 312 -11.48 -15.72 -24.79
N ILE A 313 -11.40 -14.59 -25.50
CA ILE A 313 -12.57 -13.88 -26.01
C ILE A 313 -13.08 -14.59 -27.27
N GLU A 314 -14.25 -15.22 -27.18
CA GLU A 314 -14.82 -16.04 -28.26
C GLU A 314 -15.30 -15.20 -29.44
N ASP A 315 -15.97 -14.08 -29.15
CA ASP A 315 -16.39 -13.11 -30.14
C ASP A 315 -15.46 -11.91 -30.00
N LYS A 316 -14.40 -11.87 -30.82
CA LYS A 316 -13.53 -10.69 -30.94
C LYS A 316 -14.32 -9.58 -31.64
N THR A 317 -15.33 -9.08 -30.94
CA THR A 317 -15.96 -7.80 -31.27
C THR A 317 -14.85 -6.77 -31.31
N ASN A 318 -15.04 -5.68 -32.05
CA ASN A 318 -14.05 -4.60 -32.12
C ASN A 318 -13.73 -3.95 -30.75
N ASN A 319 -14.33 -4.42 -29.64
CA ASN A 319 -14.02 -4.01 -28.29
C ASN A 319 -13.81 -5.18 -27.32
N ILE A 320 -13.07 -4.92 -26.25
CA ILE A 320 -13.05 -5.74 -25.03
C ILE A 320 -13.78 -5.04 -23.91
N LYS A 321 -14.28 -5.83 -22.96
CA LYS A 321 -14.80 -5.34 -21.69
C LYS A 321 -13.95 -5.86 -20.54
N VAL A 322 -13.54 -4.94 -19.68
CA VAL A 322 -12.77 -5.21 -18.46
C VAL A 322 -13.61 -4.75 -17.27
N ARG A 323 -13.68 -5.56 -16.21
CA ARG A 323 -14.35 -5.22 -14.97
C ARG A 323 -13.33 -5.12 -13.84
N LEU A 324 -13.40 -4.00 -13.12
CA LEU A 324 -12.67 -3.77 -11.88
C LEU A 324 -13.66 -3.97 -10.73
N ARG A 325 -13.46 -5.00 -9.90
CA ARG A 325 -14.40 -5.36 -8.84
C ARG A 325 -13.71 -5.37 -7.48
N SER A 326 -14.30 -4.71 -6.49
CA SER A 326 -13.78 -4.66 -5.12
C SER A 326 -14.90 -4.50 -4.10
N GLY A 327 -14.57 -4.49 -2.81
CA GLY A 327 -15.48 -3.99 -1.78
C GLY A 327 -15.93 -2.57 -2.08
N ALA A 328 -17.21 -2.26 -1.83
CA ALA A 328 -17.76 -0.93 -2.02
C ALA A 328 -17.05 0.07 -1.09
N GLY A 329 -16.61 1.19 -1.66
CA GLY A 329 -15.84 2.22 -0.97
C GLY A 329 -14.38 1.87 -0.65
N PHE A 330 -13.86 0.71 -1.06
CA PHE A 330 -12.50 0.30 -0.70
C PHE A 330 -11.40 0.97 -1.52
N TYR A 331 -11.70 1.34 -2.76
CA TYR A 331 -10.70 1.85 -3.70
C TYR A 331 -11.08 3.23 -4.24
N GLU A 332 -10.05 4.04 -4.44
CA GLU A 332 -10.05 5.22 -5.28
C GLU A 332 -9.26 4.93 -6.55
N LEU A 333 -9.81 5.30 -7.70
CA LEU A 333 -9.17 5.16 -9.02
C LEU A 333 -8.88 6.54 -9.60
N ASP A 334 -7.70 6.73 -10.19
CA ASP A 334 -7.34 7.99 -10.86
C ASP A 334 -7.29 7.83 -12.38
N GLN A 335 -6.58 6.81 -12.88
CA GLN A 335 -6.40 6.60 -14.31
C GLN A 335 -6.58 5.14 -14.67
N VAL A 336 -7.25 4.89 -15.80
CA VAL A 336 -7.37 3.56 -16.39
C VAL A 336 -6.96 3.65 -17.84
N SER A 337 -5.98 2.84 -18.24
CA SER A 337 -5.50 2.82 -19.63
C SER A 337 -5.04 1.43 -20.05
N ILE A 338 -4.89 1.20 -21.35
CA ILE A 338 -4.45 -0.07 -21.91
C ILE A 338 -3.40 0.13 -23.01
N ASP A 339 -2.52 -0.85 -23.15
CA ASP A 339 -1.59 -0.97 -24.27
C ASP A 339 -1.70 -2.34 -24.94
N PHE A 340 -2.00 -2.36 -26.24
CA PHE A 340 -2.14 -3.56 -27.07
C PHE A 340 -0.85 -3.96 -27.81
N TYR A 341 0.21 -3.14 -27.77
CA TYR A 341 1.46 -3.48 -28.45
C TYR A 341 2.17 -4.65 -27.77
N LYS A 342 2.74 -5.54 -28.57
CA LYS A 342 3.64 -6.58 -28.04
C LYS A 342 4.88 -5.94 -27.43
N ASN A 343 5.40 -6.59 -26.38
CA ASN A 343 6.69 -6.21 -25.81
C ASN A 343 7.78 -6.23 -26.89
N VAL A 344 8.64 -5.22 -26.88
CA VAL A 344 9.90 -5.29 -27.62
C VAL A 344 10.91 -6.11 -26.81
N ASN A 345 12.02 -6.50 -27.44
CA ASN A 345 13.08 -7.20 -26.73
C ASN A 345 13.61 -6.32 -25.58
N MET A 346 13.63 -6.91 -24.39
CA MET A 346 14.16 -6.31 -23.17
C MET A 346 15.28 -7.18 -22.61
N ASP A 347 16.26 -6.57 -21.98
CA ASP A 347 17.26 -7.26 -21.15
C ASP A 347 17.03 -6.89 -19.69
N LYS A 348 16.73 -7.88 -18.85
CA LYS A 348 16.47 -7.68 -17.42
C LYS A 348 17.69 -8.13 -16.63
N GLN A 349 18.26 -7.21 -15.86
CA GLN A 349 19.34 -7.46 -14.94
C GLN A 349 18.88 -7.20 -13.50
N GLU A 350 18.85 -8.24 -12.66
CA GLU A 350 18.70 -8.06 -11.21
C GLU A 350 20.03 -7.54 -10.61
N LEU A 351 19.93 -6.50 -9.78
CA LEU A 351 21.08 -5.79 -9.23
C LEU A 351 21.35 -6.24 -7.80
N VAL A 352 22.62 -6.49 -7.50
CA VAL A 352 23.06 -6.77 -6.12
C VAL A 352 23.46 -5.45 -5.46
N PRO A 353 22.93 -5.10 -4.28
CA PRO A 353 23.35 -3.88 -3.61
C PRO A 353 24.82 -3.95 -3.25
N GLN A 354 25.57 -2.87 -3.42
CA GLN A 354 26.91 -2.74 -2.85
C GLN A 354 26.85 -2.60 -1.34
N GLU A 355 25.94 -1.74 -0.88
CA GLU A 355 25.72 -1.40 0.52
C GLU A 355 24.23 -1.58 0.84
N ALA A 356 23.95 -2.09 2.03
CA ALA A 356 22.61 -2.09 2.62
C ALA A 356 22.80 -1.88 4.13
N VAL A 357 22.52 -0.67 4.60
CA VAL A 357 22.80 -0.24 5.98
C VAL A 357 21.49 0.02 6.69
N PHE A 358 21.28 -0.68 7.80
CA PHE A 358 20.15 -0.48 8.69
C PHE A 358 20.51 0.57 9.75
N ASN A 359 19.70 1.61 9.86
CA ASN A 359 19.86 2.72 10.82
C ASN A 359 21.27 3.30 10.90
N ASP A 360 21.95 3.44 9.77
CA ASP A 360 23.31 3.99 9.65
C ASP A 360 24.40 3.18 10.40
N GLU A 361 24.09 1.98 10.90
CA GLU A 361 24.98 1.19 11.76
C GLU A 361 25.23 -0.22 11.22
N ASP A 362 24.19 -1.00 10.95
CA ASP A 362 24.30 -2.44 10.70
C ASP A 362 24.28 -2.80 9.21
N ASP A 363 25.26 -3.59 8.74
CA ASP A 363 25.21 -4.18 7.39
C ASP A 363 24.20 -5.34 7.34
N VAL A 364 23.13 -5.12 6.57
CA VAL A 364 22.03 -6.07 6.39
C VAL A 364 21.96 -6.67 5.00
N LYS A 365 23.01 -6.50 4.17
CA LYS A 365 23.06 -6.95 2.77
C LYS A 365 22.78 -8.44 2.60
N SER A 366 23.31 -9.27 3.51
CA SER A 366 23.13 -10.73 3.47
C SER A 366 21.70 -11.19 3.78
N VAL A 367 20.89 -10.34 4.42
CA VAL A 367 19.48 -10.62 4.71
C VAL A 367 18.63 -10.10 3.57
N ILE A 368 18.82 -8.84 3.19
CA ILE A 368 17.95 -8.17 2.21
C ILE A 368 18.08 -8.73 0.78
N GLY A 369 19.23 -9.35 0.44
CA GLY A 369 19.48 -9.90 -0.89
C GLY A 369 18.92 -11.32 -1.12
N ASP A 370 18.38 -11.99 -0.11
CA ASP A 370 17.97 -13.39 -0.17
C ASP A 370 16.48 -13.55 0.18
N PHE A 371 15.65 -13.67 -0.85
CA PHE A 371 14.18 -13.76 -0.73
C PHE A 371 13.70 -15.09 -0.13
N ASP A 372 14.57 -16.10 -0.11
CA ASP A 372 14.27 -17.43 0.40
C ASP A 372 14.82 -17.63 1.83
N ASN A 373 15.50 -16.63 2.38
CA ASN A 373 15.99 -16.66 3.74
C ASN A 373 14.87 -16.49 4.76
N ASP A 374 14.95 -17.25 5.85
CA ASP A 374 14.09 -17.07 7.02
C ASP A 374 14.50 -15.87 7.88
N LYS A 375 15.70 -15.32 7.68
CA LYS A 375 16.16 -14.10 8.35
C LYS A 375 15.37 -12.89 7.86
N ARG A 376 15.07 -11.98 8.78
CA ARG A 376 14.29 -10.77 8.50
C ARG A 376 14.87 -9.60 9.28
N ILE A 377 14.81 -8.43 8.70
CA ILE A 377 15.14 -7.17 9.38
C ILE A 377 13.86 -6.67 10.03
N ARG A 378 13.84 -6.61 11.36
CA ARG A 378 12.72 -6.04 12.10
C ARG A 378 12.89 -4.52 12.11
N MET A 379 11.89 -3.81 11.63
CA MET A 379 11.84 -2.35 11.58
C MET A 379 10.74 -1.85 12.53
N TYR A 380 11.04 -0.80 13.28
CA TYR A 380 10.12 0.00 14.09
C TYR A 380 9.93 1.37 13.41
N GLN A 381 8.89 2.09 13.79
CA GLN A 381 8.70 3.47 13.34
C GLN A 381 9.98 4.31 13.47
N GLY A 382 10.36 4.96 12.38
CA GLY A 382 11.58 5.75 12.24
C GLY A 382 12.79 4.97 11.73
N ASP A 383 12.74 3.63 11.71
CA ASP A 383 13.82 2.82 11.17
C ASP A 383 13.91 2.92 9.65
N LYS A 384 15.13 2.78 9.12
CA LYS A 384 15.42 2.79 7.68
C LYS A 384 16.47 1.77 7.28
N ILE A 385 16.38 1.29 6.05
CA ILE A 385 17.43 0.55 5.35
C ILE A 385 17.83 1.38 4.14
N ASP A 386 19.04 1.91 4.13
CA ASP A 386 19.58 2.63 2.99
C ASP A 386 20.40 1.67 2.10
N LEU A 387 20.04 1.60 0.82
CA LEU A 387 20.65 0.72 -0.16
C LEU A 387 21.34 1.51 -1.26
N VAL A 388 22.51 1.03 -1.64
CA VAL A 388 23.32 1.61 -2.73
C VAL A 388 23.59 0.53 -3.77
N TYR A 389 23.25 0.80 -5.02
CA TYR A 389 23.51 -0.08 -6.15
C TYR A 389 24.42 0.61 -7.15
N GLU A 390 25.33 -0.12 -7.77
CA GLU A 390 26.02 0.38 -8.97
C GLU A 390 25.02 0.47 -10.11
N LYS A 391 25.02 1.59 -10.82
CA LYS A 391 24.28 1.71 -12.07
C LYS A 391 24.99 0.86 -13.12
N PRO A 392 24.33 -0.17 -13.69
CA PRO A 392 24.93 -0.94 -14.77
C PRO A 392 25.23 -0.05 -15.98
N LEU A 393 26.23 -0.45 -16.78
CA LEU A 393 26.45 0.19 -18.08
C LEU A 393 25.17 0.07 -18.93
N LEU A 394 24.87 1.13 -19.68
CA LEU A 394 23.75 1.15 -20.62
C LEU A 394 24.33 1.12 -22.03
N GLY A 395 23.85 0.18 -22.85
CA GLY A 395 24.26 0.07 -24.25
C GLY A 395 23.92 1.32 -25.05
N GLU A 396 24.72 1.63 -26.07
CA GLU A 396 24.40 2.72 -27.00
C GLU A 396 23.07 2.43 -27.73
N GLY A 397 22.16 3.41 -27.75
CA GLY A 397 20.84 3.26 -28.37
C GLY A 397 19.82 2.49 -27.51
N TYR A 398 20.10 2.29 -26.22
CA TYR A 398 19.17 1.72 -25.25
C TYR A 398 18.71 2.77 -24.24
N GLN A 399 17.50 2.58 -23.75
CA GLN A 399 16.94 3.23 -22.58
C GLN A 399 16.73 2.21 -21.47
N ARG A 400 16.51 2.67 -20.24
CA ARG A 400 16.36 1.81 -19.06
C ARG A 400 15.14 2.21 -18.24
N GLY A 401 14.32 1.22 -17.92
CA GLY A 401 13.38 1.29 -16.80
C GLY A 401 14.00 0.63 -15.57
N VAL A 402 13.60 1.08 -14.38
CA VAL A 402 14.02 0.45 -13.12
C VAL A 402 12.78 0.07 -12.32
N ASN A 403 12.76 -1.16 -11.82
CA ASN A 403 11.71 -1.67 -10.95
C ASN A 403 12.31 -2.31 -9.71
N ALA A 404 11.50 -2.44 -8.68
CA ALA A 404 11.86 -3.08 -7.44
C ALA A 404 10.84 -4.18 -7.09
N LYS A 405 11.31 -5.18 -6.36
CA LYS A 405 10.46 -6.13 -5.65
C LYS A 405 10.84 -6.11 -4.18
N ILE A 406 9.83 -6.14 -3.31
CA ILE A 406 10.01 -6.19 -1.86
C ILE A 406 9.16 -7.30 -1.30
N LYS A 407 9.77 -8.11 -0.43
CA LYS A 407 9.10 -9.16 0.31
C LYS A 407 9.12 -8.78 1.77
N CYS A 408 7.93 -8.59 2.32
CA CYS A 408 7.74 -8.11 3.67
C CYS A 408 6.62 -8.87 4.37
N THR A 409 6.67 -8.85 5.69
CA THR A 409 5.59 -9.27 6.57
C THR A 409 5.51 -8.32 7.73
N LYS A 410 4.40 -8.38 8.45
CA LYS A 410 4.23 -7.64 9.69
C LYS A 410 4.04 -8.65 10.79
N ASN A 411 4.34 -8.23 12.00
CA ASN A 411 3.73 -8.84 13.17
C ASN A 411 2.90 -7.75 13.79
N ALA A 412 1.59 -7.93 13.87
CA ALA A 412 0.71 -7.00 14.55
C ALA A 412 1.11 -6.94 16.03
N LYS A 413 2.13 -6.13 16.38
CA LYS A 413 2.25 -5.62 17.74
C LYS A 413 1.11 -4.63 17.90
N VAL A 414 -0.08 -5.15 18.22
CA VAL A 414 -1.04 -4.43 19.05
C VAL A 414 -0.23 -3.96 20.25
N LYS A 415 0.05 -2.65 20.37
CA LYS A 415 0.89 -2.08 21.42
C LYS A 415 0.67 -2.84 22.73
N CYS A 416 1.72 -3.52 23.18
CA CYS A 416 1.77 -4.04 24.52
C CYS A 416 1.73 -2.83 25.46
N ALA A 417 0.54 -2.45 25.92
CA ALA A 417 0.41 -1.98 27.28
C ALA A 417 0.82 -3.17 28.17
N THR A 418 2.12 -3.30 28.43
CA THR A 418 2.64 -4.13 29.50
C THR A 418 2.06 -3.59 30.80
N LYS A 419 0.88 -4.10 31.19
CA LYS A 419 0.61 -4.23 32.62
C LYS A 419 1.69 -5.16 33.15
N LYS A 420 2.64 -4.60 33.90
CA LYS A 420 3.34 -5.34 34.94
C LYS A 420 2.27 -6.04 35.78
N SER A 421 2.06 -7.34 35.57
CA SER A 421 1.53 -8.18 36.63
C SER A 421 2.73 -8.83 37.30
N GLN A 422 3.15 -8.23 38.42
CA GLN A 422 3.65 -9.03 39.53
C GLN A 422 2.61 -10.12 39.79
N TYR A 423 3.01 -11.38 39.70
CA TYR A 423 2.85 -12.43 40.73
C TYR A 423 3.60 -13.68 40.28
#